data_AF-A0A800JIR7-F1
#
_entry.id   AF-A0A800JIR7-F1
#
_cell.length_a   1.000
_cell.length_b   1.000
_cell.length_c   1.000
_cell.angle_alpha   90.00
_cell.angle_beta   90.00
_cell.angle_gamma   90.00
#
_symmetry.space_group_name_H-M   'P 1'
#
loop_
_entity.id
_entity.type
_entity.pdbx_description
1 polymer ?
#
loop_
_entity_poly.entity_id
_entity_poly.type
_entity_poly.pdbx_seq_one_letter_code
_entity_poly.pdbx_strand_id
1 'polypeptide(L)'
;MPSLEAPADKPHPFVYFVTIKNNSDTAVKICGRKWVITLLNGDKTIVEGDGVVGQFPKISTGENFSYNSYHVVDSDCVVDGSFFGETDTGVPVFTRIPSFELDVPKWT
;
A
#
# COMPACT_ATOMS: atom_id res chain seq x y z
N MET A 1 -3.57 1.41 -20.44
CA MET A 1 -3.85 1.65 -19.01
C MET A 1 -5.15 2.41 -18.91
N PRO A 2 -6.10 2.07 -18.01
CA PRO A 2 -7.17 3.00 -17.68
C PRO A 2 -6.52 4.32 -17.25
N SER A 3 -7.17 5.46 -17.52
CA SER A 3 -6.68 6.77 -17.09
C SER A 3 -6.46 6.72 -15.58
N LEU A 4 -5.23 6.98 -15.12
CA LEU A 4 -4.97 7.21 -13.71
C LEU A 4 -5.57 8.58 -13.40
N GLU A 5 -6.71 8.59 -12.71
CA GLU A 5 -7.33 9.84 -12.29
C GLU A 5 -6.40 10.52 -11.28
N ALA A 6 -5.91 11.70 -11.67
CA ALA A 6 -5.11 12.57 -10.83
C ALA A 6 -5.84 13.90 -10.70
N PRO A 7 -6.18 14.34 -9.47
CA PRO A 7 -6.80 15.64 -9.28
C PRO A 7 -5.74 16.74 -9.54
N ALA A 8 -6.21 17.95 -9.87
CA ALA A 8 -5.31 19.04 -10.30
C ALA A 8 -4.29 19.45 -9.23
N ASP A 9 -4.60 19.24 -7.94
CA ASP A 9 -3.71 19.51 -6.80
C ASP A 9 -2.68 18.41 -6.57
N LYS A 10 -2.84 17.21 -7.14
CA LYS A 10 -1.90 16.08 -7.03
C LYS A 10 -1.69 15.43 -8.40
N PRO A 11 -1.03 16.12 -9.35
CA PRO A 11 -1.03 15.74 -10.75
C PRO A 11 -0.07 14.57 -11.08
N HIS A 12 0.69 14.06 -10.12
CA HIS A 12 1.71 13.04 -10.36
C HIS A 12 1.24 11.65 -9.88
N PRO A 13 0.73 10.79 -10.79
CA PRO A 13 0.38 9.42 -10.45
C PRO A 13 1.62 8.52 -10.45
N PHE A 14 1.81 7.77 -9.36
CA PHE A 14 2.84 6.75 -9.20
C PHE A 14 2.21 5.39 -9.04
N VAL A 15 2.44 4.50 -10.01
CA VAL A 15 1.98 3.10 -9.94
C VAL A 15 2.96 2.29 -9.11
N TYR A 16 2.45 1.51 -8.17
CA TYR A 16 3.23 0.57 -7.39
C TYR A 16 2.71 -0.85 -7.56
N PHE A 17 3.61 -1.81 -7.39
CA PHE A 17 3.33 -3.24 -7.40
C PHE A 17 3.75 -3.80 -6.05
N VAL A 18 2.82 -4.43 -5.34
CA VAL A 18 3.06 -4.97 -4.00
C VAL A 18 2.74 -6.46 -3.99
N THR A 19 3.63 -7.24 -3.38
CA THR A 19 3.44 -8.66 -3.09
C THR A 19 3.45 -8.86 -1.58
N ILE A 20 2.34 -9.36 -1.04
CA ILE A 20 2.22 -9.77 0.35
C ILE A 20 2.53 -11.26 0.42
N LYS A 21 3.59 -11.66 1.12
CA LYS A 21 3.99 -13.06 1.29
C LYS A 21 3.65 -13.53 2.69
N ASN A 22 2.94 -14.65 2.80
CA ASN A 22 2.69 -15.27 4.10
C ASN A 22 3.80 -16.29 4.42
N ASN A 23 4.78 -15.84 5.20
CA ASN A 23 5.89 -16.69 5.67
C ASN A 23 5.62 -17.30 7.06
N SER A 24 4.38 -17.18 7.58
CA SER A 24 3.99 -17.83 8.83
C SER A 24 3.54 -19.27 8.59
N ASP A 25 3.26 -20.01 9.67
CA ASP A 25 2.76 -21.38 9.65
C ASP A 25 1.23 -21.47 9.58
N THR A 26 0.52 -20.34 9.58
CA THR A 26 -0.94 -20.28 9.55
C THR A 26 -1.45 -19.41 8.41
N ALA A 27 -2.65 -19.70 7.91
CA ALA A 27 -3.29 -18.85 6.90
C ALA A 27 -3.68 -17.49 7.50
N VAL A 28 -3.49 -16.43 6.72
CA VAL A 28 -3.77 -15.05 7.13
C VAL A 28 -4.72 -14.41 6.14
N LYS A 29 -5.77 -13.76 6.63
CA LYS A 29 -6.64 -12.88 5.85
C LYS A 29 -6.23 -11.43 6.05
N ILE A 30 -6.00 -10.70 4.96
CA ILE A 30 -5.77 -9.25 5.02
C ILE A 30 -7.12 -8.53 5.10
N CYS A 31 -7.27 -7.72 6.14
CA CYS A 31 -8.51 -7.04 6.48
C CYS A 31 -8.45 -5.53 6.20
N GLY A 32 -7.25 -4.94 6.18
CA GLY A 32 -7.11 -3.50 5.95
C GLY A 32 -5.69 -3.07 5.70
N ARG A 33 -5.55 -1.80 5.35
CA ARG A 33 -4.26 -1.16 5.09
C ARG A 33 -4.24 0.26 5.64
N LYS A 34 -3.04 0.70 5.99
CA LYS A 34 -2.71 2.09 6.29
C LYS A 34 -1.48 2.48 5.50
N TRP A 35 -1.56 3.59 4.79
CA TRP A 35 -0.45 4.25 4.12
C TRP A 35 -0.17 5.57 4.81
N VAL A 36 1.12 5.90 4.90
CA VAL A 36 1.64 7.16 5.39
C VAL A 36 2.50 7.74 4.26
N ILE A 37 2.05 8.85 3.69
CA ILE A 37 2.76 9.58 2.65
C ILE A 37 3.36 10.81 3.33
N THR A 38 4.68 10.92 3.35
CA THR A 38 5.42 12.02 3.98
C THR A 38 6.09 12.86 2.92
N LEU A 39 5.68 14.12 2.78
CA LEU A 39 6.30 15.09 1.88
C LEU A 39 7.67 15.55 2.43
N LEU A 40 8.52 16.11 1.57
CA LEU A 40 9.86 16.59 1.97
C LEU A 40 9.84 17.69 3.05
N ASN A 41 8.76 18.46 3.15
CA ASN A 41 8.58 19.48 4.18
C ASN A 41 8.17 18.89 5.56
N GLY A 42 7.94 17.58 5.63
CA GLY A 42 7.51 16.86 6.84
C GLY A 42 5.99 16.67 6.97
N ASP A 43 5.18 17.25 6.07
CA ASP A 43 3.73 17.07 6.08
C ASP A 43 3.36 15.62 5.79
N LYS A 44 2.31 15.12 6.44
CA LYS A 44 1.87 13.73 6.33
C LYS A 44 0.42 13.62 5.88
N THR A 45 0.20 12.78 4.87
CA THR A 45 -1.12 12.31 4.47
C THR A 45 -1.29 10.85 4.89
N ILE A 46 -2.39 10.55 5.57
CA ILE A 46 -2.74 9.19 5.98
C ILE A 46 -3.86 8.68 5.07
N VAL A 47 -3.68 7.50 4.48
CA VAL A 47 -4.71 6.82 3.70
C VAL A 47 -4.99 5.47 4.33
N GLU A 48 -6.18 5.31 4.86
CA GLU A 48 -6.66 4.06 5.47
C GLU A 48 -7.81 3.49 4.65
N GLY A 49 -7.97 2.18 4.71
CA GLY A 49 -9.12 1.54 4.08
C GLY A 49 -9.14 0.04 4.25
N ASP A 50 -10.34 -0.50 4.15
CA ASP A 50 -10.57 -1.93 4.25
C ASP A 50 -9.99 -2.68 3.07
N GLY A 51 -9.51 -3.88 3.35
CA GLY A 51 -8.87 -4.77 2.41
C GLY A 51 -7.72 -4.12 1.64
N VAL A 52 -7.52 -4.63 0.43
CA VAL A 52 -6.52 -4.16 -0.54
C VAL A 52 -7.17 -4.21 -1.92
N VAL A 53 -7.21 -3.09 -2.63
CA VAL A 53 -7.88 -2.95 -3.95
C VAL A 53 -9.31 -3.52 -3.99
N GLY A 54 -10.06 -3.35 -2.90
CA GLY A 54 -11.44 -3.86 -2.78
C GLY A 54 -11.54 -5.37 -2.50
N GLN A 55 -10.42 -6.04 -2.26
CA GLN A 55 -10.34 -7.46 -1.93
C GLN A 55 -9.88 -7.68 -0.49
N PHE A 56 -10.27 -8.83 0.08
CA PHE A 56 -9.85 -9.29 1.39
C PHE A 56 -9.13 -10.64 1.25
N PRO A 57 -7.89 -10.63 0.72
CA PRO A 57 -7.21 -11.85 0.33
C PRO A 57 -6.91 -12.71 1.56
N LYS A 58 -7.26 -13.99 1.48
CA LYS A 58 -6.75 -15.04 2.37
C LYS A 58 -5.53 -15.67 1.72
N ILE A 59 -4.40 -15.62 2.42
CA ILE A 59 -3.09 -16.07 1.93
C ILE A 59 -2.68 -17.29 2.75
N SER A 60 -2.60 -18.46 2.12
CA SER A 60 -2.19 -19.69 2.81
C SER A 60 -0.71 -19.63 3.20
N THR A 61 -0.31 -20.52 4.10
CA THR A 61 1.09 -20.74 4.48
C THR A 61 1.98 -20.92 3.25
N GLY A 62 3.01 -20.07 3.11
CA GLY A 62 3.96 -20.09 2.00
C GLY A 62 3.45 -19.45 0.69
N GLU A 63 2.19 -19.04 0.63
CA GLU A 63 1.62 -18.39 -0.55
C GLU A 63 1.82 -16.87 -0.52
N ASN A 64 1.46 -16.22 -1.64
CA ASN A 64 1.53 -14.78 -1.77
C ASN A 64 0.31 -14.23 -2.53
N PHE A 65 0.01 -12.96 -2.25
CA PHE A 65 -0.98 -12.18 -2.97
C PHE A 65 -0.28 -10.95 -3.57
N SER A 66 -0.47 -10.73 -4.87
CA SER A 66 0.13 -9.60 -5.58
C SER A 66 -0.94 -8.71 -6.18
N TYR A 67 -0.73 -7.41 -6.10
CA TYR A 67 -1.62 -6.42 -6.68
C TYR A 67 -0.84 -5.18 -7.11
N ASN A 68 -1.45 -4.36 -7.96
CA ASN A 68 -0.95 -3.04 -8.29
C ASN A 68 -2.01 -1.98 -8.00
N SER A 69 -1.57 -0.80 -7.63
CA SER A 69 -2.40 0.38 -7.43
C SER A 69 -1.53 1.60 -7.64
N TYR A 70 -1.96 2.77 -7.17
CA TYR A 70 -1.22 4.00 -7.36
C TYR A 70 -1.47 5.00 -6.23
N HIS A 71 -0.52 5.91 -6.05
CA HIS A 71 -0.70 7.15 -5.31
C HIS A 71 -0.69 8.32 -6.27
N VAL A 72 -1.41 9.38 -5.93
CA VAL A 72 -1.32 10.68 -6.59
C VAL A 72 -0.72 11.66 -5.61
N VAL A 73 0.34 12.35 -6.02
CA VAL A 73 1.11 13.27 -5.17
C VAL A 73 1.39 14.58 -5.91
N ASP A 74 1.70 15.62 -5.15
CA ASP A 74 2.02 16.96 -5.66
C ASP A 74 3.52 17.18 -5.87
N SER A 75 4.36 16.42 -5.15
CA SER A 75 5.80 16.62 -5.04
C SER A 75 6.50 15.34 -4.60
N ASP A 76 7.84 15.35 -4.61
CA ASP A 76 8.67 14.25 -4.13
C ASP A 76 8.27 13.87 -2.69
N CYS A 77 8.13 12.57 -2.41
CA CYS A 77 7.72 12.10 -1.09
C CYS A 77 8.22 10.68 -0.76
N VAL A 78 8.12 10.33 0.51
CA VAL A 78 8.38 8.98 1.03
C VAL A 78 7.07 8.34 1.46
N VAL A 79 6.84 7.10 1.05
CA VAL A 79 5.64 6.34 1.40
C VAL A 79 6.02 5.12 2.21
N ASP A 80 5.31 4.90 3.33
CA ASP A 80 5.36 3.67 4.12
C ASP A 80 3.96 3.26 4.59
N GLY A 81 3.85 2.14 5.30
CA GLY A 81 2.54 1.73 5.78
C GLY A 81 2.50 0.45 6.58
N SER A 82 1.31 -0.11 6.69
CA SER A 82 1.07 -1.39 7.33
C SER A 82 -0.15 -2.09 6.73
N PHE A 83 -0.08 -3.41 6.63
CA PHE A 83 -1.24 -4.26 6.43
C PHE A 83 -1.72 -4.80 7.77
N PHE A 84 -3.04 -4.89 7.91
CA PHE A 84 -3.71 -5.48 9.07
C PHE A 84 -4.51 -6.68 8.60
N GLY A 85 -4.52 -7.73 9.41
CA GLY A 85 -5.20 -8.97 9.09
C GLY A 85 -5.53 -9.78 10.33
N GLU A 86 -5.98 -11.00 10.09
CA GLU A 86 -6.30 -11.97 11.12
C GLU A 86 -5.96 -13.39 10.65
N THR A 87 -5.65 -14.28 11.59
CA THR A 87 -5.54 -15.71 11.33
C THR A 87 -6.94 -16.35 11.22
N ASP A 88 -7.00 -17.62 10.82
CA ASP A 88 -8.27 -18.38 10.81
C ASP A 88 -8.92 -18.54 12.19
N THR A 89 -8.16 -18.36 13.27
CA THR A 89 -8.66 -18.37 14.65
C THR A 89 -9.06 -16.98 15.15
N GLY A 90 -8.99 -15.95 14.30
CA GLY A 90 -9.32 -14.56 14.63
C GLY A 90 -8.23 -13.83 15.41
N VAL A 91 -6.99 -14.36 15.44
CA VAL A 91 -5.86 -13.65 16.09
C VAL A 91 -5.43 -12.50 15.19
N PRO A 92 -5.39 -11.25 15.68
CA PRO A 92 -4.94 -10.11 14.89
C PRO A 92 -3.47 -10.23 14.49
N VAL A 93 -3.16 -9.86 13.26
CA VAL A 93 -1.80 -9.75 12.74
C VAL A 93 -1.60 -8.42 12.04
N PHE A 94 -0.37 -7.91 12.06
CA PHE A 94 0.02 -6.78 11.23
C PHE A 94 1.42 -6.98 10.69
N THR A 95 1.70 -6.34 9.55
CA THR A 95 3.06 -6.28 8.98
C THR A 95 3.31 -4.90 8.40
N ARG A 96 4.57 -4.45 8.48
CA ARG A 96 4.99 -3.15 7.94
C ARG A 96 5.13 -3.23 6.43
N ILE A 97 4.70 -2.18 5.75
CA ILE A 97 5.08 -1.91 4.37
C ILE A 97 6.38 -1.10 4.45
N PRO A 98 7.52 -1.61 3.93
CA PRO A 98 8.78 -0.88 3.94
C PRO A 98 8.66 0.46 3.22
N SER A 99 9.44 1.44 3.67
CA SER A 99 9.46 2.76 3.05
C SER A 99 10.05 2.70 1.63
N PHE A 100 9.48 3.48 0.71
CA PHE A 100 10.02 3.72 -0.62
C PHE A 100 9.75 5.16 -1.08
N GLU A 101 10.55 5.63 -2.02
CA GLU A 101 10.52 7.02 -2.53
C GLU A 101 9.64 7.13 -3.78
N LEU A 102 8.94 8.26 -3.90
CA LEU A 102 8.20 8.67 -5.08
C LEU A 102 8.82 9.98 -5.59
N ASP A 103 9.80 9.85 -6.49
CA ASP A 103 10.49 11.00 -7.10
C ASP A 103 9.78 11.44 -8.38
N VAL A 104 9.32 12.69 -8.42
CA VAL A 104 8.67 13.27 -9.60
C VAL A 104 9.71 13.32 -10.74
N PRO A 105 9.41 12.71 -11.92
CA PRO A 105 10.34 12.71 -13.03
C PRO A 105 10.73 14.13 -13.44
N LYS A 106 12.03 14.43 -13.37
CA LYS A 106 12.60 15.69 -13.85
C LYS A 106 12.98 15.52 -15.31
N TRP A 107 12.19 16.12 -16.20
CA TRP A 107 12.52 16.18 -17.62
C TRP A 107 13.51 17.33 -17.82
N THR A 108 14.79 17.00 -17.90
CA THR A 108 15.84 17.90 -18.42
C THR A 108 15.95 17.80 -19.92
#